data_AF-K6Z0G1-F1
#
_entry.id   AF-K6Z0G1-F1
#
_cell.length_a   1.000
_cell.length_b   1.000
_cell.length_c   1.000
_cell.angle_alpha   90.00
_cell.angle_beta   90.00
_cell.angle_gamma   90.00
#
_symmetry.space_group_name_H-M   'P 1'
#
loop_
_entity.id
_entity.type
_entity.pdbx_description
1 polymer ?
#
loop_
_entity_poly.entity_id
_entity_poly.type
_entity_poly.pdbx_seq_one_letter_code
_entity_poly.pdbx_strand_id
1 'polypeptide(L)' 'MPRTESLTDIPESDLQQLVGDFESEGATVTKKKQPDGNWTVEAQFP' A
#
# COMPACT_ATOMS: atom_id res chain seq x y z
N MET A 1 -10.97 12.14 10.70
CA MET A 1 -10.50 12.85 9.48
C MET A 1 -9.85 11.78 8.63
N PRO A 2 -10.15 11.70 7.33
CA PRO A 2 -9.55 10.70 6.47
C PRO A 2 -8.03 10.88 6.48
N ARG A 3 -7.30 9.77 6.66
CA ARG A 3 -5.83 9.76 6.60
C ARG A 3 -5.39 9.03 5.34
N THR A 4 -4.32 9.51 4.72
CA THR A 4 -3.68 8.84 3.59
C THR A 4 -2.25 8.48 3.99
N GLU A 5 -1.86 7.25 3.73
CA GLU A 5 -0.50 6.76 3.93
C GLU A 5 0.07 6.32 2.58
N SER A 6 1.33 6.70 2.32
CA SER A 6 2.03 6.38 1.08
C SER A 6 3.37 5.75 1.42
N LEU A 7 3.58 4.55 0.90
CA LEU A 7 4.80 3.77 1.08
C LEU A 7 5.41 3.48 -0.29
N THR A 8 6.71 3.67 -0.42
CA THR A 8 7.47 3.41 -1.66
C THR A 8 8.47 2.29 -1.44
N ASP A 9 8.99 1.74 -2.54
CA ASP A 9 10.08 0.76 -2.51
C ASP A 9 9.69 -0.53 -1.77
N ILE A 10 8.41 -0.90 -1.83
CA ILE A 10 7.90 -2.12 -1.20
C ILE A 10 8.24 -3.32 -2.10
N PRO A 11 9.02 -4.30 -1.61
CA PRO A 11 9.31 -5.50 -2.39
C PRO A 11 8.04 -6.33 -2.56
N GLU A 12 7.97 -7.09 -3.67
CA GLU A 12 6.77 -7.89 -4.01
C GLU A 12 6.43 -8.95 -2.95
N SER A 13 7.42 -9.43 -2.19
CA SER A 13 7.24 -10.36 -1.06
C SER A 13 6.38 -9.78 0.07
N ASP A 14 6.53 -8.47 0.32
CA ASP A 14 5.89 -7.79 1.47
C ASP A 14 4.57 -7.12 1.05
N LEU A 15 4.37 -6.91 -0.25
CA LEU A 15 3.21 -6.22 -0.81
C LEU A 15 1.88 -6.86 -0.40
N GLN A 16 1.80 -8.20 -0.40
CA GLN A 16 0.55 -8.88 -0.09
C GLN A 16 0.16 -8.70 1.39
N GLN A 17 1.13 -8.82 2.29
CA GLN A 17 0.89 -8.65 3.71
C GLN A 17 0.51 -7.20 4.04
N LEU A 18 1.30 -6.24 3.54
CA LEU A 18 1.07 -4.81 3.75
C LEU A 18 -0.32 -4.36 3.30
N VAL A 19 -0.77 -4.85 2.14
CA VAL A 19 -2.11 -4.52 1.63
C VAL A 19 -3.19 -5.13 2.50
N GLY A 20 -3.01 -6.38 2.95
CA GLY A 20 -3.95 -7.05 3.84
C GLY A 20 -4.12 -6.34 5.17
N ASP A 21 -3.02 -5.83 5.74
CA ASP A 21 -3.06 -5.04 6.98
C ASP A 21 -3.89 -3.75 6.78
N PHE A 22 -3.63 -3.00 5.71
CA PHE A 22 -4.37 -1.77 5.39
C PHE A 22 -5.86 -2.02 5.09
N GLU A 23 -6.18 -3.04 4.29
CA GLU A 23 -7.58 -3.40 4.00
C GLU A 23 -8.31 -3.87 5.27
N SER A 24 -7.63 -4.57 6.18
CA SER A 24 -8.21 -4.98 7.47
C SER A 24 -8.48 -3.80 8.41
N GLU A 25 -7.72 -2.72 8.30
CA GLU A 25 -7.98 -1.45 9.01
C GLU A 25 -9.08 -0.62 8.33
N GLY A 26 -9.63 -1.08 7.20
CA GLY A 26 -10.67 -0.39 6.44
C GLY A 26 -10.15 0.64 5.45
N ALA A 27 -8.86 0.58 5.09
CA ALA A 27 -8.31 1.43 4.06
C ALA A 27 -8.66 0.93 2.65
N THR A 28 -8.80 1.86 1.72
CA THR A 28 -8.78 1.58 0.28
C THR A 28 -7.35 1.69 -0.22
N VAL A 29 -6.82 0.63 -0.84
CA VAL A 29 -5.41 0.54 -1.22
C VAL A 29 -5.22 0.61 -2.73
N THR A 30 -4.32 1.48 -3.19
CA THR A 30 -3.88 1.58 -4.58
C THR A 30 -2.40 1.19 -4.68
N LYS A 31 -2.04 0.39 -5.69
CA LYS A 31 -0.67 -0.11 -5.88
C LYS A 31 -0.14 0.30 -7.24
N LYS A 32 1.12 0.72 -7.31
CA LYS A 32 1.80 1.08 -8.55
C LYS A 32 3.19 0.45 -8.59
N LYS A 33 3.47 -0.33 -9.63
CA LYS A 33 4.78 -0.94 -9.83
C LYS A 33 5.80 0.12 -10.27
N GLN A 34 6.98 0.10 -9.66
CA GLN A 34 8.10 0.99 -9.93
C GLN A 34 9.03 0.40 -11.00
N PRO A 35 9.90 1.20 -11.64
CA PRO A 35 10.82 0.73 -12.69
C PRO A 35 11.88 -0.28 -12.21
N ASP A 36 12.20 -0.27 -10.92
CA ASP A 36 13.16 -1.17 -10.27
C ASP A 36 12.55 -2.54 -9.88
N GLY A 37 11.24 -2.70 -10.06
CA GLY A 37 10.49 -3.90 -9.72
C GLY A 37 9.79 -3.86 -8.36
N ASN A 38 10.05 -2.84 -7.54
CA ASN A 38 9.36 -2.62 -6.28
C ASN A 38 7.98 -1.96 -6.50
N TRP A 39 7.26 -1.70 -5.41
CA TRP A 39 5.91 -1.17 -5.44
C TRP A 39 5.76 0.09 -4.59
N THR A 40 4.98 1.04 -5.10
CA THR A 40 4.38 2.12 -4.31
C THR A 40 2.97 1.69 -3.91
N VAL A 41 2.64 1.84 -2.63
CA VAL A 41 1.34 1.55 -2.06
C VAL A 41 0.78 2.84 -1.45
N GLU A 42 -0.45 3.16 -1.80
CA GLU A 42 -1.20 4.29 -1.24
C GLU A 42 -2.46 3.76 -0.55
N ALA A 43 -2.60 4.00 0.75
CA ALA A 43 -3.72 3.56 1.56
C ALA A 43 -4.53 4.77 2.02
N GLN A 44 -5.83 4.77 1.74
CA GLN A 44 -6.77 5.82 2.13
C GLN A 44 -7.76 5.29 3.16
N PHE A 45 -7.70 5.81 4.37
CA PHE A 45 -8.56 5.42 5.49
C PHE A 45 -9.72 6.42 5.65
N PRO A 46 -10.92 5.96 6.06
CA PRO A 46 -12.08 6.81 6.30
C PRO A 46 -11.93 7.82 7.46
#